data_AF-Q3A1L2-F1
#
_entry.id   AF-Q3A1L2-F1
#
_cell.length_a   1.000
_cell.length_b   1.000
_cell.length_c   1.000
_cell.angle_alpha   90.00
_cell.angle_beta   90.00
_cell.angle_gamma   90.00
#
_symmetry.space_group_name_H-M   'P 1'
#
loop_
_entity.id
_entity.type
_entity.pdbx_description
1 polymer ?
#
loop_
_entity_poly.entity_id
_entity_poly.type
_entity_poly.pdbx_seq_one_letter_code
_entity_poly.pdbx_strand_id
1 'polypeptide(L)'
;MRLLAKFFPEFVELLDKTDELYRQKRFIDEKTYQYICFAVSIKARSKPCVLKHFKGALDAGATVQELAYILALVMREASGADDCWTHDVLEGWAEIVAGDVACGCLT
;
A
#
# COMPACT_ATOMS: atom_id res chain seq x y z
N MET A 1 -19.63 -13.20 -14.06
CA MET A 1 -20.28 -13.11 -12.73
C MET A 1 -19.21 -13.35 -11.67
N ARG A 2 -19.05 -12.47 -10.66
CA ARG A 2 -17.99 -12.62 -9.64
C ARG A 2 -18.33 -13.80 -8.72
N LEU A 3 -17.34 -14.60 -8.33
CA LEU A 3 -17.53 -15.82 -7.52
C LEU A 3 -18.24 -15.52 -6.19
N LEU A 4 -17.79 -14.49 -5.48
CA LEU A 4 -18.40 -14.08 -4.20
C LEU A 4 -19.82 -13.53 -4.37
N ALA A 5 -20.12 -12.83 -5.46
CA ALA A 5 -21.50 -12.37 -5.69
C ALA A 5 -22.48 -13.55 -5.91
N LYS A 6 -21.98 -14.73 -6.32
CA LYS A 6 -22.79 -15.94 -6.49
C LYS A 6 -22.99 -16.70 -5.18
N PHE A 7 -21.94 -16.84 -4.38
CA PHE A 7 -21.91 -17.75 -3.23
C PHE A 7 -21.91 -17.05 -1.87
N PHE A 8 -21.65 -15.74 -1.84
CA PHE A 8 -21.62 -14.92 -0.63
C PHE A 8 -22.07 -13.48 -0.93
N PRO A 9 -23.30 -13.30 -1.45
CA PRO A 9 -23.79 -12.00 -1.92
C PRO A 9 -23.86 -10.95 -0.82
N GLU A 10 -24.15 -11.33 0.43
CA GLU A 10 -24.24 -10.41 1.56
C GLU A 10 -22.89 -9.75 1.84
N PHE A 11 -21.79 -10.50 1.67
CA PHE A 11 -20.45 -9.95 1.83
C PHE A 11 -20.13 -8.91 0.77
N VAL A 12 -20.52 -9.14 -0.49
CA VAL A 12 -20.31 -8.16 -1.58
C VAL A 12 -21.15 -6.91 -1.32
N GLU A 13 -22.39 -7.06 -0.87
CA GLU A 13 -23.26 -5.92 -0.53
C GLU A 13 -22.69 -5.10 0.63
N LEU A 14 -22.11 -5.75 1.64
CA LEU A 14 -21.44 -5.06 2.74
C LEU A 14 -20.19 -4.29 2.27
N LEU A 15 -19.43 -4.83 1.32
CA LEU A 15 -18.31 -4.10 0.72
C LEU A 15 -18.79 -2.85 -0.03
N ASP A 16 -19.85 -2.98 -0.84
CA ASP A 16 -20.42 -1.85 -1.58
C ASP A 16 -20.98 -0.77 -0.64
N LYS A 17 -21.67 -1.16 0.45
CA LYS A 17 -22.13 -0.24 1.50
C LYS A 17 -20.98 0.45 2.22
N THR A 18 -19.87 -0.26 2.43
CA THR A 18 -18.66 0.30 3.04
C THR A 18 -18.08 1.38 2.12
N ASP A 19 -17.89 1.07 0.83
CA ASP A 19 -17.39 2.03 -0.15
C ASP A 19 -18.25 3.31 -0.21
N GLU A 20 -19.58 3.16 -0.17
CA GLU A 20 -20.51 4.28 -0.15
C GLU A 20 -20.38 5.14 1.11
N LEU A 21 -20.30 4.51 2.29
CA LEU A 21 -20.13 5.21 3.56
C LEU A 21 -18.85 6.05 3.56
N TYR A 22 -17.73 5.47 3.11
CA TYR A 22 -16.46 6.20 3.01
C TYR A 22 -16.55 7.36 2.02
N ARG A 23 -17.22 7.19 0.88
CA ARG A 23 -17.44 8.27 -0.09
C ARG A 23 -18.22 9.44 0.53
N GLN A 24 -19.22 9.15 1.36
CA GLN A 24 -20.05 10.18 2.00
C GLN A 24 -19.37 10.85 3.21
N LYS A 25 -18.54 10.10 3.95
CA LYS A 25 -17.95 10.55 5.22
C LYS A 25 -16.51 11.02 5.11
N ARG A 26 -15.85 10.84 3.96
CA ARG A 26 -14.47 11.30 3.77
C ARG A 26 -14.38 12.82 3.96
N PHE A 27 -13.33 13.24 4.64
CA PHE A 27 -13.00 14.65 4.89
C PHE A 27 -11.97 15.20 3.90
N ILE A 28 -11.60 14.39 2.90
CA ILE A 28 -10.62 14.72 1.86
C ILE A 28 -11.30 14.73 0.50
N ASP A 29 -10.78 15.52 -0.42
CA ASP A 29 -11.25 15.54 -1.80
C ASP A 29 -10.96 14.21 -2.53
N GLU A 30 -11.62 14.03 -3.68
CA GLU A 30 -11.47 12.83 -4.50
C GLU A 30 -10.02 12.62 -4.93
N LYS A 31 -9.30 13.69 -5.31
CA LYS A 31 -7.93 13.60 -5.81
C LYS A 31 -6.99 13.03 -4.74
N THR A 32 -7.08 13.55 -3.53
CA THR A 32 -6.32 13.12 -2.35
C THR A 32 -6.68 11.69 -1.96
N TYR A 33 -7.97 11.35 -1.96
CA TYR A 33 -8.42 9.98 -1.73
C TYR A 33 -7.79 8.99 -2.73
N GLN A 34 -7.79 9.34 -4.02
CA GLN A 34 -7.20 8.50 -5.06
C GLN A 34 -5.69 8.37 -4.94
N TYR A 35 -4.96 9.42 -4.51
CA TYR A 35 -3.53 9.32 -4.21
C TYR A 35 -3.23 8.30 -3.11
N ILE A 36 -4.00 8.32 -2.03
CA ILE A 36 -3.84 7.37 -0.92
C ILE A 36 -4.13 5.95 -1.41
N CYS A 37 -5.25 5.73 -2.09
CA CYS A 37 -5.60 4.40 -2.59
C CYS A 37 -4.61 3.91 -3.66
N PHE A 38 -4.08 4.79 -4.50
CA PHE A 38 -3.01 4.48 -5.45
C PHE A 38 -1.76 4.01 -4.71
N ALA A 39 -1.30 4.76 -3.72
CA ALA A 39 -0.13 4.40 -2.93
C ALA A 39 -0.30 3.04 -2.21
N VAL A 40 -1.43 2.83 -1.55
CA VAL A 40 -1.76 1.56 -0.86
C VAL A 40 -1.83 0.40 -1.86
N SER A 41 -2.42 0.62 -3.03
CA SER A 41 -2.55 -0.43 -4.06
C SER A 41 -1.19 -0.88 -4.62
N ILE A 42 -0.21 0.02 -4.73
CA ILE A 42 1.17 -0.30 -5.12
C ILE A 42 1.80 -1.19 -4.05
N LYS A 43 1.72 -0.80 -2.77
CA LYS A 43 2.24 -1.59 -1.65
C LYS A 43 1.59 -2.96 -1.53
N ALA A 44 0.28 -3.05 -1.77
CA ALA A 44 -0.46 -4.31 -1.82
C ALA A 44 -0.18 -5.14 -3.08
N ARG A 45 0.61 -4.63 -4.04
CA ARG A 45 0.92 -5.27 -5.33
C ARG A 45 -0.32 -5.67 -6.13
N SER A 46 -1.40 -4.90 -5.99
CA SER A 46 -2.69 -5.19 -6.64
C SER A 46 -2.80 -4.46 -7.97
N LYS A 47 -2.38 -5.10 -9.06
CA LYS A 47 -2.50 -4.55 -10.43
C LYS A 47 -3.86 -3.92 -10.75
N PRO A 48 -5.02 -4.58 -10.50
CA PRO A 48 -6.30 -3.97 -10.83
C PRO A 48 -6.58 -2.69 -10.03
N CYS A 49 -6.19 -2.66 -8.74
CA CYS A 49 -6.37 -1.48 -7.91
C CYS A 49 -5.41 -0.34 -8.33
N VAL A 50 -4.16 -0.66 -8.67
CA VAL A 50 -3.19 0.33 -9.19
C VAL A 50 -3.75 1.04 -10.43
N LEU A 51 -4.29 0.27 -11.38
CA LEU A 51 -4.89 0.85 -12.59
C LEU A 51 -6.16 1.67 -12.28
N LYS A 52 -7.04 1.14 -11.41
CA LYS A 52 -8.27 1.82 -10.98
C LYS A 52 -7.96 3.19 -10.38
N HIS A 53 -7.04 3.25 -9.43
CA HIS A 53 -6.75 4.47 -8.68
C HIS A 53 -5.84 5.44 -9.44
N PHE A 54 -4.97 4.96 -10.33
CA PHE A 54 -4.25 5.82 -11.27
C PHE A 54 -5.23 6.56 -12.18
N LYS A 55 -6.19 5.85 -12.79
CA LYS A 55 -7.21 6.47 -13.64
C LYS A 55 -8.16 7.36 -12.84
N GLY A 56 -8.62 6.91 -11.68
CA GLY A 56 -9.49 7.69 -10.80
C GLY A 56 -8.86 9.02 -10.37
N ALA A 57 -7.56 9.03 -10.08
CA ALA A 57 -6.84 10.27 -9.77
C ALA A 57 -6.81 11.24 -10.97
N LEU A 58 -6.53 10.73 -12.18
CA LEU A 58 -6.57 11.55 -13.40
C LEU A 58 -7.96 12.15 -13.63
N ASP A 59 -9.02 11.36 -13.43
CA ASP A 59 -10.41 11.81 -13.56
C ASP A 59 -10.78 12.86 -12.50
N ALA A 60 -10.12 12.83 -11.34
CA ALA A 60 -10.22 13.84 -10.29
C ALA A 60 -9.32 15.07 -10.52
N GLY A 61 -8.67 15.18 -11.68
CA GLY A 61 -7.84 16.33 -12.06
C GLY A 61 -6.38 16.24 -11.63
N ALA A 62 -5.89 15.05 -11.27
CA ALA A 62 -4.46 14.83 -11.09
C ALA A 62 -3.70 14.87 -12.42
N THR A 63 -2.44 15.25 -12.34
CA THR A 63 -1.49 15.15 -13.44
C THR A 63 -0.67 13.86 -13.36
N VAL A 64 -0.11 13.43 -14.48
CA VAL A 64 0.84 12.31 -14.51
C VAL A 64 2.09 12.61 -13.69
N GLN A 65 2.49 13.89 -13.59
CA GLN A 65 3.64 14.32 -12.77
C GLN A 65 3.38 14.12 -11.27
N GLU A 66 2.20 14.50 -10.78
CA GLU A 66 1.79 14.22 -9.39
C GLU A 66 1.78 12.71 -9.11
N LEU A 67 1.24 11.90 -10.02
CA LEU A 67 1.19 10.44 -9.85
C LEU A 67 2.58 9.78 -9.89
N ALA A 68 3.48 10.27 -10.74
CA ALA A 68 4.87 9.83 -10.79
C ALA A 68 5.60 10.16 -9.48
N TYR A 69 5.36 11.34 -8.90
CA TYR A 69 5.87 11.70 -7.58
C TYR A 69 5.36 10.74 -6.49
N ILE A 70 4.06 10.43 -6.46
CA ILE A 70 3.51 9.48 -5.48
C ILE A 70 4.13 8.08 -5.65
N LEU A 71 4.30 7.60 -6.89
CA LEU A 71 4.98 6.33 -7.15
C LEU A 71 6.42 6.34 -6.60
N ALA A 72 7.20 7.39 -6.89
CA ALA A 72 8.55 7.55 -6.38
C ALA A 72 8.60 7.58 -4.85
N LEU A 73 7.65 8.28 -4.22
CA LEU A 73 7.49 8.33 -2.77
C LEU A 73 7.23 6.94 -2.18
N VAL A 74 6.28 6.17 -2.74
CA VAL A 74 6.01 4.80 -2.29
C VAL A 74 7.23 3.89 -2.41
N MET A 75 7.98 4.02 -3.50
CA MET A 75 9.22 3.24 -3.69
C MET A 75 10.28 3.64 -2.65
N ARG A 76 10.49 4.94 -2.41
CA ARG A 76 11.44 5.43 -1.39
C ARG A 76 11.10 4.95 0.01
N GLU A 77 9.84 5.03 0.40
CA GLU A 77 9.36 4.58 1.72
C GLU A 77 9.37 3.05 1.85
N ALA A 78 9.22 2.32 0.74
CA ALA A 78 9.43 0.88 0.74
C ALA A 78 10.90 0.53 0.97
N SER A 79 11.82 1.20 0.30
CA SER A 79 13.26 1.00 0.47
C SER A 79 13.78 1.51 1.80
N GLY A 80 13.12 2.48 2.44
CA GLY A 80 13.47 2.95 3.79
C GLY A 80 13.29 1.88 4.86
N ALA A 81 12.32 0.97 4.68
CA ALA A 81 12.21 -0.21 5.54
C ALA A 81 13.46 -1.10 5.40
N ASP A 82 13.96 -1.29 4.17
CA ASP A 82 15.19 -2.06 3.96
C ASP A 82 16.42 -1.31 4.50
N ASP A 83 16.51 0.01 4.33
CA ASP A 83 17.65 0.83 4.76
C ASP A 83 17.74 0.93 6.30
N CYS A 84 16.71 1.47 6.96
CA CYS A 84 16.73 1.69 8.41
C CYS A 84 16.76 0.38 9.20
N TRP A 85 15.94 -0.61 8.82
CA TRP A 85 15.91 -1.88 9.53
C TRP A 85 17.19 -2.68 9.34
N THR A 86 17.80 -2.67 8.14
CA THR A 86 19.06 -3.38 7.93
C THR A 86 20.19 -2.74 8.73
N HIS A 87 20.22 -1.41 8.85
CA HIS A 87 21.16 -0.73 9.71
C HIS A 87 20.96 -1.07 11.20
N ASP A 88 19.72 -1.09 11.69
CA ASP A 88 19.40 -1.50 13.07
C ASP A 88 19.76 -2.98 13.34
N VAL A 89 19.47 -3.89 12.40
CA VAL A 89 19.76 -5.33 12.52
C VAL A 89 21.26 -5.63 12.49
N LEU A 90 22.01 -4.87 11.69
CA LEU A 90 23.45 -5.03 11.55
C LEU A 90 24.25 -4.08 12.45
N GLU A 91 23.61 -3.33 13.35
CA GLU A 91 24.31 -2.37 14.23
C GLU A 91 25.38 -3.07 15.09
N GLY A 92 25.12 -4.31 15.52
CA GLY A 92 26.06 -5.18 16.23
C GLY A 92 26.82 -6.17 15.34
N TRP A 93 27.11 -5.82 14.08
CA TRP A 93 27.75 -6.75 13.14
C TRP A 93 29.12 -7.25 13.62
N ALA A 94 29.86 -6.47 14.42
CA ALA A 94 31.16 -6.87 14.95
C ALA A 94 31.02 -8.05 15.93
N GLU A 95 30.02 -8.01 16.82
CA GLU A 95 29.67 -9.09 17.75
C GLU A 95 29.11 -10.30 17.01
N ILE A 96 28.32 -10.09 15.95
CA ILE A 96 27.82 -11.15 15.07
C ILE A 96 28.99 -11.88 14.41
N VAL A 97 29.99 -11.16 13.89
CA VAL A 97 31.20 -11.72 13.27
C VAL A 97 32.07 -12.44 14.31
N ALA A 98 32.13 -11.95 15.55
CA ALA A 98 32.83 -12.60 16.66
C ALA A 98 32.18 -13.93 17.10
N GLY A 99 30.94 -14.20 16.66
CA GLY A 99 30.19 -15.40 17.02
C GLY A 99 29.42 -15.29 18.34
N ASP A 100 29.32 -14.09 18.91
CA ASP A 100 28.76 -13.84 20.24
C ASP A 100 27.23 -13.60 20.21
N VAL A 101 26.58 -13.79 19.06
CA VAL A 101 25.14 -13.57 18.89
C VAL A 101 24.41 -14.90 18.66
N ALA A 102 23.61 -15.30 19.65
CA ALA A 102 22.69 -16.43 19.53
C ALA A 102 21.44 -16.02 18.72
N CYS A 103 21.45 -16.27 17.41
CA CYS A 103 20.27 -16.06 16.58
C CYS A 103 19.27 -17.21 16.78
N GLY A 104 18.15 -16.94 17.48
CA GLY A 104 17.09 -17.91 17.75
C GLY A 104 16.33 -18.41 16.52
N CYS A 105 16.67 -17.93 15.33
CA CYS A 105 16.08 -18.34 14.05
C CYS A 105 16.82 -19.53 13.40
N LEU A 106 18.01 -19.87 13.91
CA LEU A 106 18.77 -21.06 13.52
C LEU A 106 18.36 -22.25 14.40
N THR A 107 17.13 -22.73 14.21
CA THR A 107 16.67 -24.05 14.69
C THR A 107 16.15 -24.86 13.53
#